data_AF-A0A098E7Q9-F1
#
_entry.id   AF-A0A098E7Q9-F1
#
_cell.length_a   1.000
_cell.length_b   1.000
_cell.length_c   1.000
_cell.angle_alpha   90.00
_cell.angle_beta   90.00
_cell.angle_gamma   90.00
#
_symmetry.space_group_name_H-M   'P 1'
#
loop_
_entity.id
_entity.type
_entity.pdbx_description
1 polymer ?
#
loop_
_entity_poly.entity_id
_entity_poly.type
_entity_poly.pdbx_seq_one_letter_code
_entity_poly.pdbx_strand_id
1 'polypeptide(L)'
;MRINRDFVLSKLEKLQNEFEGYYGTDLTDIANELGVTWHGLQKRISSWESNDPAFKGLRYLGRNRPSVTLNEFIEIESRISSNPMSVKQHILSELDVKRKATGKESLAKTTFYRAAEQVTLSKFYSDFMYLWFASNKIKISGSYSVKEARESLSSIFTFSDMKTPIGPDIQIMY
;
A
#
# COMPACT_ATOMS: atom_id res chain seq x y z
N MET A 1 -10.63 -4.42 39.81
CA MET A 1 -9.20 -4.62 39.47
C MET A 1 -8.62 -3.27 39.08
N ARG A 2 -7.52 -2.83 39.72
CA ARG A 2 -6.94 -1.50 39.47
C ARG A 2 -5.87 -1.66 38.39
N ILE A 3 -6.16 -1.19 37.18
CA ILE A 3 -5.21 -1.21 36.06
C ILE A 3 -4.01 -0.32 36.43
N ASN A 4 -2.79 -0.86 36.35
CA ASN A 4 -1.57 -0.13 36.68
C ASN A 4 -1.28 0.94 35.60
N ARG A 5 -1.40 2.20 35.97
CA ARG A 5 -1.24 3.36 35.07
C ARG A 5 0.19 3.48 34.55
N ASP A 6 1.20 3.36 35.42
CA ASP A 6 2.59 3.58 35.05
C ASP A 6 3.13 2.47 34.15
N PHE A 7 2.66 1.23 34.37
CA PHE A 7 2.96 0.11 33.49
C PHE A 7 2.41 0.33 32.08
N VAL A 8 1.14 0.76 31.97
CA VAL A 8 0.52 1.05 30.67
C VAL A 8 1.23 2.21 29.98
N LEU A 9 1.52 3.29 30.70
CA LEU A 9 2.23 4.44 30.17
C LEU A 9 3.59 4.04 29.58
N SER A 10 4.41 3.31 30.34
CA SER A 10 5.74 2.87 29.89
C SER A 10 5.68 2.03 28.61
N LYS A 11 4.70 1.12 28.50
CA LYS A 11 4.50 0.31 27.29
C LYS A 11 4.10 1.16 26.09
N LEU A 12 3.18 2.10 26.28
CA LEU A 12 2.74 2.99 25.20
C LEU A 12 3.82 3.99 24.78
N GLU A 13 4.62 4.51 25.70
CA GLU A 13 5.78 5.36 25.39
C GLU A 13 6.82 4.61 24.56
N LYS A 14 7.07 3.34 24.90
CA LYS A 14 7.95 2.50 24.09
C LYS A 14 7.44 2.35 22.66
N LEU A 15 6.14 2.06 22.49
CA LEU A 15 5.51 1.96 21.18
C LEU A 15 5.51 3.30 20.43
N GLN A 16 5.28 4.40 21.13
CA GLN A 16 5.35 5.76 20.58
C GLN A 16 6.74 6.06 20.03
N ASN A 17 7.81 5.66 20.72
CA ASN A 17 9.19 5.89 20.27
C ASN A 17 9.60 4.95 19.12
N GLU A 18 9.09 3.72 19.11
CA GLU A 18 9.48 2.71 18.12
C GLU A 18 8.67 2.81 16.81
N PHE A 19 7.40 3.21 16.91
CA PHE A 19 6.44 3.18 15.79
C PHE A 19 5.65 4.48 15.62
N GLU A 20 6.02 5.56 16.32
CA GLU A 20 5.31 6.85 16.32
C GLU A 20 3.85 6.79 16.81
N GLY A 21 3.47 5.68 17.45
CA GLY A 21 2.15 5.46 18.02
C GLY A 21 1.87 3.99 18.33
N TYR A 22 0.62 3.70 18.69
CA TYR A 22 0.15 2.37 19.07
C TYR A 22 -1.15 1.98 18.36
N TYR A 23 -1.40 0.67 18.30
CA TYR A 23 -2.56 0.06 17.65
C TYR A 23 -3.46 -0.66 18.66
N GLY A 24 -4.69 -0.97 18.25
CA GLY A 24 -5.64 -1.75 19.06
C GLY A 24 -5.15 -3.17 19.39
N THR A 25 -4.35 -3.77 18.51
CA THR A 25 -3.66 -5.04 18.75
C THR A 25 -2.67 -4.91 19.91
N ASP A 26 -1.91 -3.81 19.98
CA ASP A 26 -0.95 -3.57 21.06
C ASP A 26 -1.69 -3.42 22.40
N LEU A 27 -2.85 -2.76 22.40
CA LEU A 27 -3.72 -2.70 23.58
C LEU A 27 -4.26 -4.07 23.99
N THR A 28 -4.51 -4.97 23.04
CA THR A 28 -4.96 -6.33 23.33
C THR A 28 -3.86 -7.11 24.04
N ASP A 29 -2.61 -6.97 23.59
CA ASP A 29 -1.45 -7.62 24.21
C ASP A 29 -1.21 -7.08 25.62
N ILE A 30 -1.25 -5.75 25.80
CA ILE A 30 -1.13 -5.11 27.13
C ILE A 30 -2.26 -5.56 28.06
N ALA A 31 -3.49 -5.68 27.55
CA ALA A 31 -4.63 -6.14 28.33
C ALA A 31 -4.46 -7.60 28.79
N ASN A 32 -3.96 -8.46 27.89
CA ASN A 32 -3.64 -9.85 28.20
C ASN A 32 -2.54 -9.97 29.26
N GLU A 33 -1.45 -9.18 29.14
CA GLU A 33 -0.37 -9.13 30.14
C GLU A 33 -0.88 -8.71 31.53
N LEU A 34 -1.88 -7.82 31.57
CA LEU A 34 -2.49 -7.34 32.80
C LEU A 34 -3.65 -8.21 33.32
N GLY A 35 -4.06 -9.23 32.57
CA GLY A 35 -5.23 -10.07 32.90
C GLY A 35 -6.55 -9.29 32.91
N VAL A 36 -6.68 -8.25 32.09
CA VAL A 36 -7.89 -7.40 31.99
C VAL A 36 -8.51 -7.49 30.62
N THR A 37 -9.78 -7.07 30.49
CA THR A 37 -10.42 -7.00 29.19
C THR A 37 -9.91 -5.82 28.39
N TRP A 38 -9.76 -6.01 27.07
CA TRP A 38 -9.38 -4.95 26.13
C TRP A 38 -10.27 -3.71 26.26
N HIS A 39 -11.60 -3.91 26.34
CA HIS A 39 -12.56 -2.82 26.55
C HIS A 39 -12.34 -2.05 27.86
N GLY A 40 -11.98 -2.76 28.94
CA GLY A 40 -11.68 -2.16 30.24
C GLY A 40 -10.42 -1.30 30.20
N LEU A 41 -9.37 -1.79 29.54
CA LEU A 41 -8.14 -1.05 29.32
C LEU A 41 -8.38 0.18 28.44
N GLN A 42 -9.10 0.03 27.33
CA GLN A 42 -9.41 1.13 26.41
C GLN A 42 -10.18 2.25 27.12
N LYS A 43 -11.23 1.91 27.88
CA LYS A 43 -11.99 2.90 28.66
C LYS A 43 -11.10 3.65 29.66
N ARG A 44 -10.12 2.96 30.24
CA ARG A 44 -9.19 3.56 31.20
C ARG A 44 -8.19 4.48 30.52
N ILE A 45 -7.65 4.08 29.37
CA ILE A 45 -6.75 4.92 28.56
C ILE A 45 -7.46 6.19 28.12
N SER A 46 -8.70 6.12 27.60
CA SER A 46 -9.46 7.32 27.23
C SER A 46 -9.70 8.27 28.41
N SER A 47 -9.91 7.71 29.61
CA SER A 47 -9.99 8.50 30.84
C SER A 47 -8.65 9.15 31.19
N TRP A 48 -7.52 8.51 30.93
CA TRP A 48 -6.19 9.08 31.18
C TRP A 48 -5.81 10.12 30.13
N GLU A 49 -6.07 9.89 28.83
CA GLU A 49 -5.87 10.89 27.77
C GLU A 49 -6.55 12.23 28.08
N SER A 50 -7.73 12.18 28.72
CA SER A 50 -8.49 13.38 29.10
C SER A 50 -7.94 14.11 30.33
N ASN A 51 -7.38 13.37 31.30
CA ASN A 51 -7.09 13.89 32.65
C ASN A 51 -5.59 13.91 33.00
N ASP A 52 -4.76 13.20 32.25
CA ASP A 52 -3.37 12.94 32.55
C ASP A 52 -2.48 13.50 31.42
N PRO A 53 -1.66 14.53 31.70
CA PRO A 53 -0.78 15.13 30.70
C PRO A 53 0.18 14.13 30.04
N ALA A 54 0.60 13.07 30.75
CA ALA A 54 1.55 12.11 30.19
C ALA A 54 0.96 11.31 29.02
N PHE A 55 -0.35 11.14 28.97
CA PHE A 55 -1.03 10.41 27.90
C PHE A 55 -1.34 11.29 26.68
N LYS A 56 -1.28 12.62 26.80
CA LYS A 56 -1.64 13.54 25.69
C LYS A 56 -0.73 13.43 24.46
N GLY A 57 0.51 12.97 24.64
CA GLY A 57 1.48 12.81 23.55
C GLY A 57 1.38 11.48 22.81
N LEU A 58 0.58 10.53 23.31
CA LEU A 58 0.49 9.18 22.75
C LEU A 58 -0.55 9.16 21.61
N ARG A 59 -0.18 8.57 20.47
CA ARG A 59 -1.03 8.53 19.27
C ARG A 59 -1.58 7.14 19.01
N TYR A 60 -2.91 7.04 18.98
CA TYR A 60 -3.60 5.86 18.47
C TYR A 60 -3.66 5.87 16.94
N LEU A 61 -3.04 4.88 16.30
CA LEU A 61 -2.88 4.81 14.85
C LEU A 61 -3.97 3.97 14.15
N GLY A 62 -4.77 3.24 14.93
CA GLY A 62 -5.86 2.43 14.41
C GLY A 62 -5.94 1.04 15.03
N ARG A 63 -6.83 0.21 14.50
CA ARG A 63 -7.17 -1.08 15.15
C ARG A 63 -6.07 -2.13 15.04
N ASN A 64 -5.50 -2.29 13.85
CA ASN A 64 -4.52 -3.33 13.56
C ASN A 64 -3.24 -2.71 13.00
N ARG A 65 -2.09 -3.24 13.40
CA ARG A 65 -0.81 -2.87 12.80
C ARG A 65 -0.82 -3.23 11.29
N PRO A 66 -0.37 -2.33 10.40
CA PRO A 66 -0.23 -2.64 8.99
C PRO A 66 0.66 -3.86 8.81
N SER A 67 0.16 -4.87 8.09
CA SER A 67 0.94 -6.06 7.80
C SER A 67 2.08 -5.80 6.81
N VAL A 68 2.00 -4.71 6.05
CA VAL A 68 3.06 -4.21 5.14
C VAL A 68 3.63 -2.95 5.78
N THR A 69 4.94 -2.91 5.99
CA THR A 69 5.63 -1.73 6.51
C THR A 69 5.78 -0.67 5.42
N LEU A 70 6.01 0.59 5.82
CA LEU A 70 6.20 1.69 4.86
C LEU A 70 7.38 1.43 3.89
N ASN A 71 8.51 0.92 4.40
CA ASN A 71 9.67 0.59 3.57
C ASN A 71 9.34 -0.50 2.53
N GLU A 72 8.58 -1.52 2.92
CA GLU A 72 8.14 -2.56 2.00
C GLU A 72 7.14 -2.01 0.98
N PHE A 73 6.27 -1.10 1.38
CA PHE A 73 5.36 -0.42 0.45
C PHE A 73 6.14 0.41 -0.59
N ILE A 74 7.13 1.19 -0.16
CA ILE A 74 8.01 1.96 -1.05
C ILE A 74 8.79 1.03 -2.00
N GLU A 75 9.27 -0.12 -1.51
CA GLU A 75 9.94 -1.12 -2.36
C GLU A 75 8.98 -1.71 -3.40
N ILE A 76 7.76 -2.07 -3.00
CA ILE A 76 6.71 -2.56 -3.91
C ILE A 76 6.40 -1.49 -4.97
N GLU A 77 6.24 -0.25 -4.56
CA GLU A 77 6.00 0.88 -5.45
C GLU A 77 7.12 1.06 -6.47
N SER A 78 8.36 1.09 -6.01
CA SER A 78 9.55 1.24 -6.85
C SER A 78 9.67 0.13 -7.90
N ARG A 79 9.45 -1.13 -7.50
CA ARG A 79 9.54 -2.29 -8.40
C ARG A 79 8.41 -2.33 -9.43
N ILE A 80 7.18 -2.05 -9.01
CA ILE A 80 6.04 -1.97 -9.94
C ILE A 80 6.18 -0.79 -10.90
N SER A 81 6.80 0.31 -10.45
CA SER A 81 7.04 1.50 -11.27
C SER A 81 8.18 1.32 -12.27
N SER A 82 9.26 0.65 -11.88
CA SER A 82 10.39 0.38 -12.77
C SER A 82 10.08 -0.69 -13.82
N ASN A 83 9.29 -1.71 -13.47
CA ASN A 83 8.86 -2.74 -14.43
C ASN A 83 7.39 -3.17 -14.19
N PRO A 84 6.41 -2.47 -14.80
CA PRO A 84 4.99 -2.80 -14.66
C PRO A 84 4.61 -4.19 -15.16
N MET A 85 5.40 -4.76 -16.08
CA MET A 85 5.17 -6.11 -16.66
C MET A 85 5.80 -7.22 -15.82
N SER A 86 6.50 -6.89 -14.74
CA SER A 86 7.12 -7.89 -13.87
C SER A 86 6.06 -8.78 -13.21
N VAL A 87 6.38 -10.07 -13.08
CA VAL A 87 5.52 -11.01 -12.37
C VAL A 87 5.57 -10.67 -10.88
N LYS A 88 4.48 -10.08 -10.37
CA LYS A 88 4.34 -9.60 -8.99
C LYS A 88 4.68 -10.66 -7.94
N GLN A 89 4.48 -11.95 -8.24
CA GLN A 89 4.86 -13.05 -7.37
C GLN A 89 6.36 -13.09 -7.07
N HIS A 90 7.24 -12.71 -8.00
CA HIS A 90 8.68 -12.65 -7.72
C HIS A 90 9.02 -11.57 -6.69
N ILE A 91 8.36 -10.41 -6.77
CA ILE A 91 8.51 -9.33 -5.79
C ILE A 91 8.13 -9.83 -4.39
N LEU A 92 7.00 -10.55 -4.27
CA LEU A 92 6.57 -11.16 -3.01
C LEU A 92 7.61 -12.16 -2.48
N SER A 93 8.10 -13.07 -3.33
CA SER A 93 9.09 -14.06 -2.91
C SER A 93 10.38 -13.41 -2.39
N GLU A 94 10.86 -12.36 -3.04
CA GLU A 94 12.05 -11.63 -2.61
C GLU A 94 11.82 -10.86 -1.30
N LEU A 95 10.65 -10.24 -1.12
CA LEU A 95 10.28 -9.60 0.14
C LEU A 95 10.22 -10.61 1.29
N ASP A 96 9.67 -11.79 1.05
CA ASP A 96 9.62 -12.85 2.05
C ASP A 96 11.01 -13.37 2.45
N VAL A 97 11.95 -13.45 1.50
CA VAL A 97 13.36 -13.75 1.81
C VAL A 97 13.95 -12.69 2.73
N LYS A 98 13.73 -11.40 2.45
CA LYS A 98 14.19 -10.30 3.32
C LYS A 98 13.54 -10.34 4.70
N ARG A 99 12.23 -10.61 4.77
CA ARG A 99 11.50 -10.74 6.04
C ARG A 99 12.06 -11.85 6.90
N LYS A 100 12.26 -13.04 6.33
CA LYS A 100 12.88 -14.19 7.02
C LYS A 100 14.28 -13.87 7.53
N ALA A 101 15.09 -13.17 6.75
CA ALA A 101 16.42 -12.73 7.18
C ALA A 101 16.37 -11.78 8.41
N THR A 102 15.28 -11.02 8.55
CA THR A 102 15.03 -10.14 9.72
C THR A 102 14.17 -10.77 10.82
N GLY A 103 13.86 -12.07 10.74
CA GLY A 103 13.01 -12.77 11.70
C GLY A 103 11.52 -12.42 11.66
N LYS A 104 11.04 -11.80 10.57
CA LYS A 104 9.62 -11.46 10.36
C LYS A 104 8.87 -12.59 9.64
N GLU A 105 7.58 -12.70 9.93
CA GLU A 105 6.69 -13.63 9.23
C GLU A 105 6.47 -13.25 7.76
N SER A 106 6.31 -14.27 6.92
CA SER A 106 5.99 -14.12 5.50
C SER A 106 4.71 -13.30 5.29
N LEU A 107 4.70 -12.49 4.24
CA LEU A 107 3.57 -11.65 3.91
C LEU A 107 2.46 -12.51 3.28
N ALA A 108 1.23 -12.37 3.77
CA ALA A 108 0.08 -13.03 3.14
C ALA A 108 -0.07 -12.54 1.70
N LYS A 109 -0.28 -13.48 0.76
CA LYS A 109 -0.45 -13.18 -0.68
C LYS A 109 -1.51 -12.09 -0.91
N THR A 110 -2.66 -12.21 -0.26
CA THR A 110 -3.77 -11.26 -0.36
C THR A 110 -3.37 -9.85 0.06
N THR A 111 -2.63 -9.72 1.16
CA THR A 111 -2.12 -8.44 1.65
C THR A 111 -1.13 -7.82 0.66
N PHE A 112 -0.19 -8.61 0.15
CA PHE A 112 0.75 -8.15 -0.88
C PHE A 112 0.03 -7.64 -2.13
N TYR A 113 -0.90 -8.42 -2.68
CA TYR A 113 -1.61 -8.04 -3.89
C TYR A 113 -2.48 -6.79 -3.69
N ARG A 114 -3.06 -6.60 -2.51
CA ARG A 114 -3.77 -5.36 -2.16
C ARG A 114 -2.83 -4.15 -2.17
N ALA A 115 -1.64 -4.26 -1.57
CA ALA A 115 -0.64 -3.18 -1.59
C ALA A 115 -0.17 -2.88 -3.02
N ALA A 116 0.12 -3.91 -3.81
CA ALA A 116 0.51 -3.78 -5.21
C ALA A 116 -0.59 -3.16 -6.09
N GLU A 117 -1.85 -3.47 -5.82
CA GLU A 117 -3.00 -2.89 -6.49
C GLU A 117 -3.17 -1.42 -6.12
N GLN A 118 -3.01 -1.04 -4.86
CA GLN A 118 -3.03 0.37 -4.44
C GLN A 118 -1.97 1.21 -5.16
N VAL A 119 -0.74 0.70 -5.27
CA VAL A 119 0.34 1.31 -6.08
C VAL A 119 -0.04 1.43 -7.55
N THR A 120 -0.75 0.44 -8.09
CA THR A 120 -1.17 0.47 -9.48
C THR A 120 -2.26 1.54 -9.67
N LEU A 121 -3.27 1.54 -8.82
CA LEU A 121 -4.40 2.48 -8.84
C LEU A 121 -3.95 3.92 -8.60
N SER A 122 -2.99 4.19 -7.73
CA SER A 122 -2.49 5.55 -7.49
C SER A 122 -1.96 6.22 -8.76
N LYS A 123 -1.47 5.45 -9.74
CA LYS A 123 -1.04 5.94 -11.06
C LYS A 123 -2.20 6.27 -12.01
N PHE A 124 -3.40 5.77 -11.76
CA PHE A 124 -4.58 6.00 -12.58
C PHE A 124 -5.55 7.01 -11.96
N TYR A 125 -5.29 7.49 -10.75
CA TYR A 125 -6.16 8.40 -10.00
C TYR A 125 -5.92 9.90 -10.24
N SER A 126 -5.08 10.27 -11.21
CA SER A 126 -4.90 11.66 -11.59
C SER A 126 -6.00 12.15 -12.52
N ASP A 127 -6.38 13.43 -12.42
CA ASP A 127 -7.20 14.16 -13.42
C ASP A 127 -6.60 14.19 -14.84
N PHE A 128 -5.38 13.65 -15.01
CA PHE A 128 -4.72 13.50 -16.29
C PHE A 128 -5.18 12.24 -17.01
N MET A 129 -6.07 12.44 -18.00
CA MET A 129 -6.30 11.45 -19.06
C MET A 129 -4.96 10.97 -19.62
N TYR A 130 -4.83 9.65 -19.80
CA TYR A 130 -3.70 9.00 -20.47
C TYR A 130 -2.37 8.94 -19.69
N LEU A 131 -2.39 9.06 -18.36
CA LEU A 131 -1.18 9.00 -17.53
C LEU A 131 -0.34 7.71 -17.70
N TRP A 132 -0.99 6.61 -18.11
CA TRP A 132 -0.28 5.37 -18.48
C TRP A 132 0.70 5.58 -19.64
N PHE A 133 0.31 6.31 -20.69
CA PHE A 133 1.19 6.58 -21.81
C PHE A 133 2.35 7.48 -21.39
N ALA A 134 2.05 8.53 -20.62
CA ALA A 134 3.07 9.41 -20.04
C ALA A 134 4.08 8.63 -19.17
N SER A 135 3.58 7.73 -18.33
CA SER A 135 4.40 6.86 -17.45
C SER A 135 5.31 5.90 -18.25
N ASN A 136 4.87 5.49 -19.44
CA ASN A 136 5.67 4.66 -20.34
C ASN A 136 6.50 5.48 -21.34
N LYS A 137 6.58 6.81 -21.18
CA LYS A 137 7.27 7.73 -22.09
C LYS A 137 6.74 7.67 -23.54
N ILE A 138 5.49 7.24 -23.71
CA ILE A 138 4.82 7.21 -25.00
C ILE A 138 4.19 8.59 -25.23
N LYS A 139 4.69 9.32 -26.24
CA LYS A 139 4.10 10.59 -26.65
C LYS A 139 2.84 10.33 -27.46
N ILE A 140 1.72 10.85 -27.00
CA ILE A 140 0.45 10.79 -27.72
C ILE A 140 0.30 12.06 -28.55
N SER A 141 -0.08 11.92 -29.82
CA SER A 141 -0.49 13.07 -30.66
C SER A 141 -1.75 13.71 -30.09
N GLY A 142 -1.88 15.04 -30.15
CA GLY A 142 -3.11 15.74 -29.77
C GLY A 142 -4.35 15.29 -30.59
N SER A 143 -4.14 14.64 -31.74
CA SER A 143 -5.18 14.07 -32.58
C SER A 143 -5.56 12.62 -32.24
N TYR A 144 -4.90 11.98 -31.26
CA TYR A 144 -5.13 10.57 -30.94
C TYR A 144 -6.36 10.39 -30.04
N SER A 145 -7.35 9.67 -30.54
CA SER A 145 -8.56 9.32 -29.80
C SER A 145 -8.46 7.89 -29.26
N VAL A 146 -8.36 7.75 -27.93
CA VAL A 146 -8.43 6.42 -27.28
C VAL A 146 -9.76 5.73 -27.52
N LYS A 147 -10.84 6.51 -27.73
CA LYS A 147 -12.15 5.96 -28.07
C LYS A 147 -12.12 5.27 -29.43
N GLU A 148 -11.57 5.93 -30.45
CA GLU A 148 -11.42 5.37 -31.80
C GLU A 148 -10.51 4.14 -31.81
N ALA A 149 -9.39 4.19 -31.07
CA ALA A 149 -8.50 3.03 -30.94
C ALA A 149 -9.17 1.81 -30.27
N ARG A 150 -10.04 2.06 -29.28
CA ARG A 150 -10.84 0.99 -28.65
C ARG A 150 -11.90 0.46 -29.61
N GLU A 151 -12.56 1.33 -30.36
CA GLU A 151 -13.54 0.94 -31.37
C GLU A 151 -12.89 0.11 -32.49
N SER A 152 -11.68 0.47 -32.95
CA SER A 152 -10.95 -0.31 -33.96
C SER A 152 -10.50 -1.69 -33.49
N LEU A 153 -10.23 -1.85 -32.19
CA LEU A 153 -9.92 -3.16 -31.60
C LEU A 153 -11.17 -4.02 -31.38
N SER A 154 -12.34 -3.37 -31.33
CA SER A 154 -13.64 -4.03 -31.13
C SER A 154 -14.27 -4.44 -32.46
N SER A 155 -13.88 -3.82 -33.57
CA SER A 155 -14.23 -4.30 -34.91
C SER A 155 -13.44 -5.57 -35.22
N ILE A 156 -14.14 -6.69 -35.32
CA ILE A 156 -13.60 -7.96 -35.80
C ILE A 156 -12.89 -7.70 -37.15
N PHE A 157 -11.60 -7.99 -37.21
CA PHE A 157 -10.79 -7.84 -38.42
C PHE A 157 -11.39 -8.65 -39.59
N THR A 158 -12.17 -8.02 -40.46
CA THR A 158 -12.40 -8.54 -41.82
C THR A 158 -11.18 -8.17 -42.67
N PHE A 159 -10.18 -9.06 -42.67
CA PHE A 159 -9.05 -8.99 -43.59
C PHE A 159 -9.51 -9.38 -45.00
N SER A 160 -10.14 -8.45 -45.72
CA SER A 160 -10.57 -8.69 -47.10
C SER A 160 -9.60 -8.09 -48.12
N ASP A 161 -8.93 -6.97 -47.81
CA ASP A 161 -8.18 -6.20 -48.83
C ASP A 161 -6.88 -5.56 -48.33
N MET A 162 -6.06 -6.28 -47.55
CA MET A 162 -4.70 -5.80 -47.24
C MET A 162 -3.79 -5.93 -48.47
N LYS A 163 -3.73 -4.89 -49.30
CA LYS A 163 -2.54 -4.58 -50.09
C LYS A 163 -1.66 -3.65 -49.25
N THR A 164 -0.59 -4.23 -48.69
CA THR A 164 0.49 -3.65 -47.85
C THR A 164 0.26 -3.68 -46.32
N PRO A 165 1.08 -4.45 -45.56
CA PRO A 165 1.07 -4.46 -44.11
C PRO A 165 2.06 -3.42 -43.60
N ILE A 166 1.65 -2.15 -43.56
CA ILE A 166 2.43 -1.10 -42.91
C ILE A 166 1.56 -0.59 -41.78
N GLY A 167 1.98 -0.90 -40.54
CA GLY A 167 1.39 -0.37 -39.32
C GLY A 167 1.54 1.16 -39.25
N PRO A 168 1.04 1.81 -38.20
CA PRO A 168 1.04 3.26 -38.12
C PRO A 168 2.45 3.82 -38.27
N ASP A 169 2.62 4.80 -39.17
CA ASP A 169 3.86 5.54 -39.37
C ASP A 169 4.27 6.21 -38.06
N ILE A 170 5.29 5.65 -37.41
CA ILE A 170 6.03 6.33 -36.35
C ILE A 170 6.83 7.41 -37.07
N GLN A 171 6.43 8.67 -36.89
CA GLN A 171 7.16 9.81 -37.45
C GLN A 171 8.65 9.66 -37.14
N ILE A 172 9.45 9.50 -38.20
CA ILE A 172 10.91 9.56 -38.13
C ILE A 172 11.26 10.96 -37.63
N MET A 173 11.82 11.03 -36.43
CA MET A 173 12.42 12.26 -35.93
C MET A 173 13.60 12.61 -36.84
N TYR A 174 13.57 13.82 -37.42
CA TYR A 174 14.77 14.49 -37.94
C TYR A 174 15.67 14.91 -36.78
#